data_AF-A0A8S9K220-F1
#
_entry.id   AF-A0A8S9K220-F1
#
_cell.length_a   1.000
_cell.length_b   1.000
_cell.length_c   1.000
_cell.angle_alpha   90.00
_cell.angle_beta   90.00
_cell.angle_gamma   90.00
#
_symmetry.space_group_name_H-M   'P 1'
#
loop_
_entity.id
_entity.type
_entity.pdbx_description
1 polymer ?
#
loop_
_entity_poly.entity_id
_entity_poly.type
_entity_poly.pdbx_seq_one_letter_code
_entity_poly.pdbx_strand_id
1 'polypeptide(L)'
;MQSFIDNHIDPAGWFPWDGDFALSTLYYGEYANNGPGADTSKRVKWKGFKVIKDSKEADQFTVAKLIQGGLWLKPTGVTFQEGL
;
A
#
# COMPACT_ATOMS: atom_id res chain seq x y z
N MET A 1 -1.80 -2.34 -2.54
CA MET A 1 -2.77 -1.56 -3.34
C MET A 1 -3.31 -2.44 -4.44
N GLN A 2 -4.56 -2.26 -4.88
CA GLN A 2 -5.20 -3.07 -5.91
C GLN A 2 -5.07 -4.58 -5.64
N SER A 3 -5.23 -4.98 -4.38
CA SER A 3 -5.03 -6.36 -3.93
C SER A 3 -6.32 -6.91 -3.30
N PHE A 4 -6.53 -8.22 -3.44
CA PHE A 4 -7.54 -8.93 -2.65
C PHE A 4 -7.01 -9.18 -1.24
N ILE A 5 -7.81 -8.88 -0.22
CA ILE A 5 -7.51 -9.09 1.19
C ILE A 5 -8.65 -9.90 1.80
N ASP A 6 -8.34 -11.10 2.27
CA ASP A 6 -9.31 -11.98 2.92
C ASP A 6 -9.48 -11.66 4.41
N ASN A 7 -10.46 -12.28 5.06
CA ASN A 7 -10.90 -11.97 6.42
C ASN A 7 -9.94 -12.36 7.55
N HIS A 8 -8.80 -12.98 7.24
CA HIS A 8 -7.77 -13.33 8.22
C HIS A 8 -6.96 -12.13 8.71
N ILE A 9 -7.03 -10.99 7.99
CA ILE A 9 -6.41 -9.74 8.42
C ILE A 9 -7.25 -9.11 9.52
N ASP A 10 -6.59 -8.81 10.65
CA ASP A 10 -7.22 -8.12 11.77
C ASP A 10 -7.80 -6.77 11.30
N PRO A 11 -9.01 -6.37 11.73
CA PRO A 11 -9.60 -5.09 11.35
C PRO A 11 -8.72 -3.86 11.63
N ALA A 12 -7.84 -3.91 12.63
CA ALA A 12 -6.84 -2.87 12.92
C ALA A 12 -5.81 -2.72 11.78
N GLY A 13 -5.54 -3.80 11.04
CA GLY A 13 -4.68 -3.89 9.85
C GLY A 13 -3.18 -3.87 10.13
N TRP A 14 -2.74 -3.04 11.07
CA TRP A 14 -1.33 -2.81 11.40
C TRP A 14 -1.09 -2.95 12.89
N PHE A 15 0.13 -3.36 13.27
CA PHE A 15 0.50 -3.62 14.66
C PHE A 15 1.74 -2.79 15.06
N PRO A 16 1.76 -2.19 16.27
CA PRO A 16 2.90 -1.40 16.71
C PRO A 16 4.14 -2.27 16.87
N TRP A 17 5.31 -1.72 16.55
CA TRP A 17 6.57 -2.41 16.81
C TRP A 17 6.90 -2.44 18.30
N ASP A 18 7.00 -1.26 18.91
CA ASP A 18 7.25 -1.08 20.34
C ASP A 18 6.62 0.26 20.79
N GLY A 19 5.58 0.17 21.62
CA GLY A 19 4.84 1.35 22.10
C GLY A 19 4.38 2.28 20.97
N ASP A 20 4.79 3.54 21.06
CA ASP A 20 4.48 4.61 20.10
C ASP A 20 5.59 4.87 19.07
N PHE A 21 6.62 4.03 19.03
CA PHE A 21 7.75 4.18 18.11
C PHE A 21 7.28 4.26 16.66
N ALA A 22 7.72 5.31 15.97
CA ALA A 22 7.47 5.61 14.55
C ALA A 22 6.00 5.79 14.12
N LEU A 23 5.00 5.65 15.00
CA LEU A 23 3.58 5.75 14.62
C LEU A 23 3.21 7.12 14.01
N SER A 24 4.02 8.14 14.29
CA SER A 24 3.85 9.50 13.76
C SER A 24 4.70 9.83 12.53
N THR A 25 5.67 8.97 12.18
CA THR A 25 6.66 9.20 11.12
C THR A 25 6.64 8.15 10.00
N LEU A 26 6.09 6.95 10.26
CA LEU A 26 5.91 5.91 9.24
C LEU A 26 4.95 6.36 8.13
N TYR A 27 4.97 5.64 7.01
CA TYR A 27 3.99 5.78 5.94
C TYR A 27 3.43 4.41 5.57
N TYR A 28 2.19 4.13 6.00
CA TYR A 28 1.43 2.94 5.59
C TYR A 28 0.19 3.37 4.82
N GLY A 29 0.09 2.91 3.58
CA GLY A 29 -0.96 3.31 2.64
C GLY A 29 -1.78 2.14 2.13
N GLU A 30 -3.10 2.26 2.17
CA GLU A 30 -4.03 1.34 1.50
C GLU A 30 -4.76 2.07 0.35
N TYR A 31 -4.75 1.48 -0.86
CA TYR A 31 -5.39 2.03 -2.06
C TYR A 31 -6.10 0.92 -2.84
N ALA A 32 -7.40 1.11 -3.12
CA ALA A 32 -8.21 0.26 -3.99
C ALA A 32 -8.10 -1.26 -3.73
N ASN A 33 -7.92 -1.67 -2.46
CA ASN A 33 -7.98 -3.08 -2.09
C ASN A 33 -9.44 -3.57 -2.09
N ASN A 34 -9.65 -4.86 -2.27
CA ASN A 34 -10.97 -5.49 -2.26
C ASN A 34 -10.96 -6.78 -1.44
N GLY A 35 -12.14 -7.38 -1.20
CA GLY A 35 -12.29 -8.57 -0.36
C GLY A 35 -12.71 -8.24 1.08
N PRO A 36 -13.06 -9.27 1.87
CA PRO A 36 -13.68 -9.08 3.19
C PRO A 36 -12.73 -8.46 4.24
N GLY A 37 -11.41 -8.54 4.07
CA GLY A 37 -10.43 -7.89 4.95
C GLY A 37 -10.02 -6.48 4.53
N ALA A 38 -10.51 -5.99 3.39
CA ALA A 38 -10.14 -4.68 2.85
C ALA A 38 -10.92 -3.49 3.46
N ASP A 39 -11.89 -3.74 4.34
CA ASP A 39 -12.58 -2.64 5.05
C ASP A 39 -11.59 -1.89 5.94
N THR A 40 -11.51 -0.57 5.73
CA THR A 40 -10.59 0.31 6.45
C THR A 40 -11.25 1.03 7.62
N SER A 41 -12.57 0.85 7.84
CA SER A 41 -13.34 1.59 8.86
C SER A 41 -12.84 1.41 10.30
N LYS A 42 -12.14 0.29 10.57
CA LYS A 42 -11.61 -0.08 11.89
C LYS A 42 -10.09 -0.05 11.99
N ARG A 43 -9.40 0.47 10.97
CA ARG A 43 -7.94 0.55 10.97
C ARG A 43 -7.43 1.46 12.08
N VAL A 44 -6.18 1.23 12.46
CA VAL A 44 -5.46 2.10 13.40
C VAL A 44 -5.53 3.58 12.99
N LYS A 45 -5.52 4.47 13.97
CA LYS A 45 -5.61 5.94 13.77
C LYS A 45 -4.25 6.64 13.82
N TRP A 46 -3.18 5.92 13.52
CA TRP A 46 -1.82 6.48 13.56
C TRP A 46 -1.67 7.58 12.52
N LYS A 47 -0.92 8.64 12.85
CA LYS A 47 -0.67 9.74 11.92
C LYS A 47 0.03 9.27 10.63
N GLY A 48 0.84 8.21 10.72
CA GLY A 48 1.50 7.60 9.57
C GLY A 48 0.64 6.65 8.72
N PHE A 49 -0.56 6.28 9.18
CA PHE A 49 -1.48 5.43 8.40
C PHE A 49 -2.41 6.29 7.54
N LYS A 50 -2.63 5.87 6.28
CA LYS A 50 -3.49 6.56 5.33
C LYS A 50 -4.31 5.59 4.49
N VAL A 51 -5.61 5.89 4.38
CA VAL A 51 -6.44 5.39 3.27
C VAL A 51 -6.26 6.35 2.10
N ILE A 52 -5.52 5.91 1.08
CA ILE A 52 -5.19 6.73 -0.09
C ILE A 52 -6.44 6.82 -0.97
N LYS A 53 -6.86 8.05 -1.28
CA LYS A 53 -8.03 8.32 -2.15
C LYS A 53 -7.63 8.92 -3.49
N ASP A 54 -6.51 9.64 -3.54
CA ASP A 54 -6.00 10.23 -4.78
C ASP A 54 -5.09 9.22 -5.48
N SER A 55 -5.44 8.88 -6.73
CA SER A 55 -4.61 8.04 -7.59
C SER A 55 -3.20 8.60 -7.81
N LYS A 56 -2.99 9.92 -7.73
CA LYS A 56 -1.66 10.54 -7.87
C LYS A 56 -0.71 10.19 -6.73
N GLU A 57 -1.24 9.99 -5.52
CA GLU A 57 -0.44 9.54 -4.37
C GLU A 57 -0.09 8.06 -4.54
N ALA A 58 -1.04 7.23 -4.98
CA ALA A 58 -0.80 5.82 -5.29
C ALA A 58 0.19 5.62 -6.46
N ASP A 59 0.18 6.51 -7.46
CA ASP A 59 1.06 6.47 -8.63
C ASP A 59 2.55 6.48 -8.25
N GLN A 60 2.92 7.13 -7.14
CA GLN A 60 4.30 7.18 -6.65
C GLN A 60 4.86 5.79 -6.30
N PHE A 61 3.99 4.81 -6.04
CA PHE A 61 4.36 3.44 -5.66
C PHE A 61 4.25 2.44 -6.82
N THR A 62 4.05 2.92 -8.05
CA THR A 62 4.03 2.06 -9.25
C THR A 62 5.44 1.67 -9.70
N VAL A 63 5.53 0.69 -10.61
CA VAL A 63 6.79 0.23 -11.19
C VAL A 63 7.54 1.38 -11.89
N ALA A 64 6.83 2.25 -12.59
CA ALA A 64 7.42 3.39 -13.28
C ALA A 64 8.02 4.42 -12.32
N LYS A 65 7.35 4.72 -11.21
CA LYS A 65 7.77 5.81 -10.30
C LYS A 65 8.73 5.34 -9.22
N LEU A 66 8.46 4.20 -8.58
CA LEU A 66 9.23 3.74 -7.43
C LEU A 66 10.60 3.19 -7.83
N ILE A 67 10.64 2.35 -8.88
CA ILE A 67 11.84 1.59 -9.27
C ILE A 67 12.32 1.88 -10.69
N GLN A 68 11.69 2.83 -11.38
CA GLN A 68 12.01 3.20 -12.77
C GLN A 68 12.06 1.98 -13.70
N GLY A 69 11.13 1.04 -13.51
CA GLY A 69 11.18 -0.31 -14.10
C GLY A 69 11.22 -0.32 -15.63
N GLY A 70 10.63 0.68 -16.29
CA GLY A 70 10.68 0.81 -17.75
C GLY A 70 12.09 0.93 -18.33
N LEU A 71 13.09 1.32 -17.51
CA LEU A 71 14.49 1.42 -17.93
C LEU A 71 15.24 0.08 -17.94
N TRP A 72 14.84 -0.88 -17.10
CA TRP A 72 15.65 -2.07 -16.84
C TRP A 72 14.89 -3.39 -16.86
N LEU A 73 13.56 -3.40 -16.72
CA LEU A 73 12.77 -4.64 -16.77
C LEU A 73 12.58 -5.14 -18.20
N LYS A 74 12.48 -4.24 -19.20
CA LYS A 74 12.23 -4.64 -20.61
C LYS A 74 13.24 -5.66 -21.14
N PRO A 75 14.57 -5.49 -20.96
CA PRO A 75 15.55 -6.46 -21.47
C PRO A 75 15.52 -7.80 -20.75
N THR A 76 14.91 -7.90 -19.56
CA THR A 76 14.83 -9.16 -18.80
C THR A 76 13.82 -10.15 -19.38
N GLY A 77 12.88 -9.68 -20.21
CA GLY A 77 11.79 -10.50 -20.76
C GLY A 77 10.65 -10.82 -19.78
N VAL A 78 10.70 -10.32 -18.54
CA VAL A 78 9.60 -10.50 -17.58
C VAL A 78 8.39 -9.66 -17.96
N THR A 79 7.19 -10.17 -17.68
CA THR A 79 5.95 -9.38 -17.78
C THR A 79 5.82 -8.46 -16.59
N PHE A 80 5.50 -7.18 -16.83
CA PHE A 80 5.28 -6.19 -15.78
C PHE A 80 4.24 -5.14 -16.23
N GLN A 81 3.59 -4.50 -15.27
CA GLN A 81 2.71 -3.35 -15.48
C GLN A 81 3.40 -2.10 -14.94
N GLU A 82 3.51 -1.04 -15.75
CA GLU A 82 4.26 0.16 -15.39
C GLU A 82 3.55 1.07 -14.38
N GLY A 83 2.22 1.17 -14.45
CA GLY A 83 1.39 2.10 -13.67
C GLY A 83 0.27 1.42 -12.89
N LEU A 84 -0.68 2.23 -12.41
CA LEU A 84 -1.94 1.77 -11.78
C LEU A 84 -2.88 1.11 -12.80
#